data_AF-V8PBB0-F1
#
_entry.id   AF-V8PBB0-F1
#
_cell.length_a   1.000
_cell.length_b   1.000
_cell.length_c   1.000
_cell.angle_alpha   90.00
_cell.angle_beta   90.00
_cell.angle_gamma   90.00
#
_symmetry.space_group_name_H-M   'P 1'
#
loop_
_entity.id
_entity.type
_entity.pdbx_description
1 polymer ?
#
loop_
_entity_poly.entity_id
_entity_poly.type
_entity_poly.pdbx_seq_one_letter_code
_entity_poly.pdbx_strand_id
1 'polypeptide(L)' 'MDLRSKRHGGVFWQKELNSVASELAARQEESEHSHKHLIELSQEFKRNVPEEVRDMVAPVLKSFQAEHQVSEGL' A
#
# COMPACT_ATOMS: atom_id res chain seq x y z
N MET A 1 33.34 26.08 -14.19
CA MET A 1 32.16 25.19 -14.34
C MET A 1 31.18 25.86 -15.30
N ASP A 2 30.78 25.17 -16.37
CA ASP A 2 30.09 25.75 -17.54
C ASP A 2 28.55 25.74 -17.41
N LEU A 3 27.87 26.81 -17.88
CA LEU A 3 26.41 26.98 -17.75
C LEU A 3 25.60 25.91 -18.52
N ARG A 4 26.20 25.25 -19.51
CA ARG A 4 25.58 24.15 -20.26
C ARG A 4 25.39 22.88 -19.42
N SER A 5 26.26 22.64 -18.42
CA SER A 5 26.17 21.49 -17.51
C SER A 5 25.03 21.63 -16.49
N LYS A 6 24.70 22.86 -16.07
CA LYS A 6 23.60 23.13 -15.11
C LYS A 6 22.21 22.89 -15.71
N ARG A 7 22.01 23.12 -17.01
CA ARG A 7 20.70 22.90 -17.68
C ARG A 7 20.33 21.44 -17.86
N HIS A 8 21.31 20.54 -18.00
CA HIS A 8 21.05 19.10 -18.18
C HIS A 8 20.85 18.37 -16.86
N GLY A 9 21.54 18.82 -15.79
CA GLY A 9 21.33 18.28 -14.45
C GLY A 9 19.88 18.40 -13.99
N GLY A 10 19.24 19.56 -14.19
CA GLY A 10 17.83 19.76 -13.81
C GLY A 10 16.85 18.83 -14.53
N VAL A 11 17.06 18.56 -15.83
CA VAL A 11 16.17 17.68 -16.62
C VAL A 11 16.32 16.21 -16.23
N PHE A 12 17.53 15.78 -15.86
CA PHE A 12 17.76 14.43 -15.35
C PHE A 12 17.04 14.21 -14.01
N TRP A 13 17.22 15.12 -13.06
CA TRP A 13 16.55 15.05 -11.76
C TRP A 13 15.02 15.08 -11.87
N GLN A 14 14.46 15.89 -12.77
CA GLN A 14 13.01 15.93 -12.99
C GLN A 14 12.44 14.60 -13.53
N LYS A 15 13.20 13.90 -14.40
CA LYS A 15 12.78 12.61 -14.96
C LYS A 15 12.81 11.51 -13.92
N GLU A 16 13.89 11.42 -13.14
CA GLU A 16 14.00 10.46 -12.05
C GLU A 16 12.89 10.68 -11.03
N LEU A 17 12.63 11.93 -10.65
CA LEU A 17 11.58 12.26 -9.70
C LEU A 17 10.18 11.88 -10.22
N ASN A 18 9.92 12.10 -11.51
CA ASN A 18 8.66 11.70 -12.14
C ASN A 18 8.52 10.16 -12.21
N SER A 19 9.62 9.44 -12.47
CA SER A 19 9.63 7.97 -12.47
C SER A 19 9.28 7.43 -11.08
N VAL A 20 9.92 7.96 -10.03
CA VAL A 20 9.66 7.57 -8.64
C VAL A 20 8.22 7.91 -8.23
N ALA A 21 7.71 9.08 -8.63
CA ALA A 21 6.33 9.48 -8.34
C ALA A 21 5.31 8.57 -9.03
N SER A 22 5.53 8.19 -10.29
CA SER A 22 4.68 7.22 -11.00
C SER A 22 4.73 5.84 -10.36
N GLU A 23 5.91 5.36 -9.96
CA GLU A 23 6.04 4.09 -9.26
C GLU A 23 5.31 4.10 -7.91
N LEU A 24 5.43 5.19 -7.15
CA LEU A 24 4.72 5.34 -5.88
C LEU A 24 3.20 5.40 -6.09
N ALA A 25 2.72 6.11 -7.11
CA ALA A 25 1.31 6.17 -7.45
C ALA A 25 0.76 4.80 -7.83
N ALA A 26 1.51 4.01 -8.61
CA ALA A 26 1.12 2.64 -8.97
C ALA A 26 1.03 1.73 -7.73
N ARG A 27 2.01 1.82 -6.81
CA ARG A 27 1.99 1.08 -5.54
C ARG A 27 0.83 1.50 -4.64
N GLN A 28 0.49 2.78 -4.63
CA GLN A 28 -0.63 3.31 -3.85
C GLN A 28 -1.98 2.80 -4.40
N GLU A 29 -2.17 2.82 -5.72
CA GLU A 29 -3.35 2.27 -6.37
C GLU A 29 -3.50 0.76 -6.10
N GLU A 30 -2.40 0.01 -6.16
CA GLU A 30 -2.39 -1.43 -5.84
C GLU A 30 -2.76 -1.68 -4.37
N SER A 31 -2.25 -0.86 -3.44
CA SER A 31 -2.60 -0.93 -2.02
C SER A 31 -4.08 -0.63 -1.78
N GLU A 32 -4.65 0.40 -2.42
CA GLU A 32 -6.07 0.75 -2.32
C GLU A 32 -6.97 -0.35 -2.88
N HIS A 33 -6.57 -0.92 -4.03
CA HIS A 33 -7.27 -2.05 -4.64
C HIS A 33 -7.27 -3.27 -3.72
N SER A 34 -6.10 -3.62 -3.17
CA SER A 34 -5.96 -4.72 -2.21
C SER A 34 -6.77 -4.47 -0.94
N HIS A 35 -6.76 -3.24 -0.41
CA HIS A 35 -7.53 -2.85 0.77
C HIS A 35 -9.03 -3.04 0.55
N LYS A 36 -9.54 -2.56 -0.59
CA LYS A 36 -10.95 -2.76 -0.97
C LYS A 36 -11.29 -4.25 -1.05
N HIS A 37 -10.45 -5.04 -1.69
CA HIS A 37 -10.64 -6.49 -1.80
C HIS A 37 -10.63 -7.18 -0.42
N LEU A 38 -9.75 -6.77 0.50
CA LEU A 38 -9.71 -7.28 1.87
C LEU A 38 -10.98 -6.92 2.66
N ILE A 39 -11.55 -5.73 2.46
CA ILE A 39 -12.84 -5.37 3.07
C ILE A 39 -13.94 -6.31 2.56
N GLU A 40 -14.01 -6.55 1.26
CA GLU A 40 -14.98 -7.45 0.65
C GLU A 40 -14.84 -8.88 1.20
N LEU A 41 -13.61 -9.41 1.24
CA LEU A 41 -13.31 -10.72 1.85
C LEU A 41 -13.69 -10.77 3.34
N SER A 42 -13.42 -9.72 4.10
CA SER A 42 -13.78 -9.63 5.52
C SER A 42 -15.30 -9.62 5.72
N GLN A 43 -16.04 -8.92 4.87
CA GLN A 43 -17.50 -8.93 4.88
C GLN A 43 -18.05 -10.31 4.50
N GLU A 44 -17.51 -10.94 3.46
CA GLU A 44 -17.90 -12.28 3.02
C GLU A 44 -17.63 -13.34 4.10
N PHE A 45 -16.45 -13.26 4.73
CA PHE A 45 -16.07 -14.10 5.86
C PHE A 45 -17.06 -13.95 7.02
N LYS A 46 -17.42 -12.71 7.40
CA LYS A 46 -18.44 -12.44 8.43
C LYS A 46 -19.85 -12.90 8.06
N ARG A 47 -20.18 -13.05 6.78
CA ARG A 47 -21.50 -13.52 6.35
C ARG A 47 -21.58 -15.03 6.25
N ASN A 48 -20.55 -15.67 5.71
CA ASN A 48 -20.60 -17.08 5.31
C ASN A 48 -19.92 -18.04 6.30
N VAL A 49 -19.14 -17.54 7.26
CA VAL A 49 -18.36 -18.39 8.17
C VAL A 49 -19.06 -18.56 9.53
N PRO A 50 -19.24 -19.80 10.04
CA PRO A 50 -19.77 -20.08 11.37
C PRO A 50 -18.94 -19.42 12.48
N GLU A 51 -19.58 -19.08 13.60
CA GLU A 51 -18.96 -18.37 14.73
C GLU A 51 -17.73 -19.11 15.28
N GLU A 52 -17.81 -20.45 15.40
CA GLU A 52 -16.71 -21.30 15.86
C GLU A 52 -15.44 -21.15 15.00
N VAL A 53 -15.59 -20.96 13.69
CA VAL A 53 -14.45 -20.78 12.79
C VAL A 53 -13.90 -19.35 12.88
N ARG A 54 -14.74 -18.36 13.17
CA ARG A 54 -14.28 -16.97 13.41
C ARG A 54 -13.40 -16.89 14.64
N ASP A 55 -13.77 -17.59 15.71
CA ASP A 55 -13.00 -17.61 16.95
C ASP A 55 -11.62 -18.24 16.75
N MET A 56 -11.51 -19.26 15.91
CA MET A 56 -10.21 -19.88 15.58
C MET A 56 -9.29 -18.95 14.78
N VAL A 57 -9.83 -18.12 13.88
CA VAL A 57 -9.01 -17.20 13.06
C VAL A 57 -8.86 -15.81 13.68
N ALA A 58 -9.62 -15.48 14.73
CA ALA A 58 -9.57 -14.19 15.41
C ALA A 58 -8.16 -13.76 15.86
N PRO A 59 -7.30 -14.66 16.39
CA PRO A 59 -5.92 -14.29 16.75
C PRO A 59 -5.09 -13.92 15.51
N VAL A 60 -5.24 -14.66 14.42
CA VAL A 60 -4.52 -14.42 13.16
C VAL A 60 -4.95 -13.09 12.57
N LEU A 61 -6.25 -12.82 12.46
CA LEU A 61 -6.77 -11.56 11.96
C LEU A 61 -6.32 -10.36 12.81
N LYS A 62 -6.25 -10.51 14.14
CA LYS A 62 -5.73 -9.47 15.03
C LYS A 62 -4.24 -9.21 14.81
N SER A 63 -3.42 -10.24 14.59
CA SER A 63 -2.00 -10.08 14.26
C SER A 63 -1.79 -9.36 12.93
N PHE A 64 -2.54 -9.73 11.89
CA PHE A 64 -2.52 -9.04 10.59
C PHE A 64 -2.98 -7.58 10.70
N GLN A 65 -4.03 -7.31 11.48
CA GLN A 65 -4.46 -5.94 11.74
C GLN A 65 -3.40 -5.14 12.52
N ALA A 66 -2.73 -5.74 13.50
CA ALA A 66 -1.63 -5.11 14.24
C ALA A 66 -0.49 -4.67 13.33
N GLU A 67 -0.11 -5.50 12.35
CA GLU A 67 0.95 -5.18 11.40
C GLU A 67 0.59 -4.01 10.47
N HIS A 68 -0.66 -3.90 10.01
CA HIS A 68 -1.12 -2.75 9.21
C HIS A 68 -1.22 -1.44 10.00
N GLN A 69 -1.45 -1.49 11.32
CA GLN A 69 -1.52 -0.29 12.18
C GLN A 69 -0.15 0.33 12.45
N VAL A 70 0.93 -0.47 12.37
CA VAL A 70 2.30 0.00 12.63
C VAL A 70 2.86 0.82 11.45
N SER A 71 2.34 0.62 10.25
CA SER A 71 2.81 1.27 9.02
C SER A 71 2.15 2.62 8.72
N GLU A 72 0.99 2.95 9.30
CA GLU A 72 0.34 4.27 9.14
C GLU A 72 0.74 5.30 10.22
N GLY A 73 1.53 4.90 11.22
CA GLY A 73 1.88 5.72 12.39
C GLY A 73 3.26 6.38 12.39
N LEU A 74 3.99 6.38 11.26
CA LEU A 74 5.34 6.94 11.13
C LEU A 74 5.44 8.00 10.03
#